data_AF-A0A8T0EZ79-F1
#
_entry.id   AF-A0A8T0EZ79-F1
#
_cell.length_a   1.000
_cell.length_b   1.000
_cell.length_c   1.000
_cell.angle_alpha   90.00
_cell.angle_beta   90.00
_cell.angle_gamma   90.00
#
_symmetry.space_group_name_H-M   'P 1'
#
loop_
_entity.id
_entity.type
_entity.pdbx_description
1 polymer ?
#
loop_
_entity_poly.entity_id
_entity_poly.type
_entity_poly.pdbx_seq_one_letter_code
_entity_poly.pdbx_strand_id
1 'polypeptide(L)'
;MMNLSAENIQGKYPGSEDDDRVLICGTSANPFDADPKALNECYEKIICIFKPDYNCRSLLWREIIKRHKNKSTANLDVSVLANISDGFTAGQILNTVQNVLTDRRLVLEKRIPIHAAEFVSALAEYVPVYEEEHAAYKAWLMKMSLGSQRKALCEQEKEEAPLEEEVPEDDDY
;
A
#
# COMPACT_ATOMS: atom_id res chain seq x y z
N MET A 1 -25.73 -2.20 -4.04
CA MET A 1 -24.96 -3.36 -4.53
C MET A 1 -25.61 -3.83 -5.81
N MET A 2 -24.98 -3.62 -6.95
CA MET A 2 -25.38 -4.29 -8.20
C MET A 2 -24.42 -5.47 -8.38
N ASN A 3 -24.97 -6.68 -8.28
CA ASN A 3 -24.27 -7.90 -8.65
C ASN A 3 -24.16 -7.90 -10.18
N LEU A 4 -22.97 -7.65 -10.69
CA LEU A 4 -22.64 -7.94 -12.08
C LEU A 4 -22.25 -9.42 -12.14
N SER A 5 -23.11 -10.23 -12.78
CA SER A 5 -22.86 -11.63 -13.06
C SER A 5 -21.63 -11.78 -13.96
N ALA A 6 -20.81 -12.78 -13.68
CA ALA A 6 -19.55 -13.10 -14.36
C ALA A 6 -19.70 -13.52 -15.84
N GLU A 7 -20.89 -13.40 -16.43
CA GLU A 7 -21.20 -13.90 -17.77
C GLU A 7 -20.74 -12.99 -18.91
N ASN A 8 -20.39 -11.72 -18.62
CA ASN A 8 -20.18 -10.72 -19.67
C ASN A 8 -18.71 -10.37 -19.98
N ILE A 9 -17.74 -11.18 -19.53
CA ILE A 9 -16.33 -10.75 -19.59
C ILE A 9 -15.58 -11.23 -20.85
N GLN A 10 -16.23 -12.01 -21.71
CA GLN A 10 -15.68 -12.39 -23.02
C GLN A 10 -16.23 -11.57 -24.21
N GLY A 11 -17.05 -10.54 -23.96
CA GLY A 11 -17.65 -9.75 -25.03
C GLY A 11 -17.59 -8.27 -24.73
N LYS A 12 -17.04 -7.51 -25.70
CA LYS A 12 -17.26 -6.06 -25.93
C LYS A 12 -18.38 -5.48 -25.06
N TYR A 13 -18.08 -4.46 -24.27
CA TYR A 13 -19.12 -3.71 -23.54
C TYR A 13 -20.22 -3.32 -24.54
N PRO A 14 -21.49 -3.57 -24.23
CA PRO A 14 -22.58 -3.23 -25.14
C PRO A 14 -22.54 -1.72 -25.39
N GLY A 15 -22.04 -1.32 -26.57
CA GLY A 15 -21.95 0.08 -27.01
C GLY A 15 -20.55 0.63 -27.30
N SER A 16 -19.45 -0.12 -27.15
CA SER A 16 -18.12 0.40 -27.53
C SER A 16 -17.81 0.16 -29.01
N GLU A 17 -17.61 1.24 -29.77
CA GLU A 17 -17.06 1.19 -31.13
C GLU A 17 -15.56 0.84 -31.07
N ASP A 18 -14.96 0.39 -32.19
CA ASP A 18 -13.55 -0.06 -32.22
C ASP A 18 -12.52 1.07 -31.98
N ASP A 19 -12.96 2.33 -31.87
CA ASP A 19 -12.11 3.52 -31.66
C ASP A 19 -12.27 4.14 -30.25
N ASP A 20 -13.02 3.48 -29.35
CA ASP A 20 -13.27 4.00 -28.00
C ASP A 20 -12.09 3.73 -27.04
N ARG A 21 -11.56 4.79 -26.44
CA ARG A 21 -10.49 4.71 -25.42
C ARG A 21 -11.08 4.53 -24.02
N VAL A 22 -11.48 3.32 -23.69
CA VAL A 22 -12.08 2.96 -22.38
C VAL A 22 -11.09 2.17 -21.53
N LEU A 23 -10.95 2.55 -20.25
CA LEU A 23 -10.22 1.79 -19.22
C LEU A 23 -11.20 1.26 -18.18
N ILE A 24 -11.12 -0.04 -17.88
CA ILE A 24 -11.92 -0.68 -16.83
C ILE A 24 -11.05 -0.92 -15.61
N CYS A 25 -11.54 -0.51 -14.45
CA CYS A 25 -10.89 -0.73 -13.16
C CYS A 25 -11.83 -1.46 -12.22
N GLY A 26 -11.46 -2.68 -11.84
CA GLY A 26 -12.15 -3.46 -10.81
C GLY A 26 -11.43 -3.32 -9.47
N THR A 27 -12.20 -3.20 -8.39
CA THR A 27 -11.68 -3.19 -7.02
C THR A 27 -12.32 -4.31 -6.20
N SER A 28 -11.52 -5.11 -5.51
CA SER A 28 -12.01 -6.14 -4.59
C SER A 28 -11.19 -6.15 -3.31
N ALA A 29 -11.87 -6.37 -2.18
CA ALA A 29 -11.25 -6.63 -0.88
C ALA A 29 -11.13 -8.13 -0.57
N ASN A 30 -11.67 -9.01 -1.43
CA ASN A 30 -11.60 -10.47 -1.30
C ASN A 30 -11.33 -11.09 -2.69
N PRO A 31 -10.12 -10.92 -3.26
CA PRO A 31 -9.84 -11.40 -4.61
C PRO A 31 -9.73 -12.93 -4.69
N PHE A 32 -9.62 -13.62 -3.56
CA PHE A 32 -9.52 -15.08 -3.49
C PHE A 32 -10.81 -15.81 -3.85
N ASP A 33 -11.96 -15.14 -3.73
CA ASP A 33 -13.28 -15.72 -4.01
C ASP A 33 -13.59 -15.77 -5.51
N ALA A 34 -12.81 -15.06 -6.33
CA ALA A 34 -12.97 -14.99 -7.77
C ALA A 34 -12.19 -16.11 -8.47
N ASP A 35 -12.73 -16.61 -9.59
CA ASP A 35 -12.03 -17.59 -10.42
C ASP A 35 -10.74 -16.97 -11.03
N PRO A 36 -9.56 -17.52 -10.75
CA PRO A 36 -8.29 -17.04 -11.28
C PRO A 36 -8.25 -16.97 -12.80
N LYS A 37 -8.87 -17.93 -13.49
CA LYS A 37 -8.82 -17.99 -14.95
C LYS A 37 -9.63 -16.84 -15.55
N ALA A 38 -10.87 -16.67 -15.08
CA ALA A 38 -11.69 -15.52 -15.45
C ALA A 38 -10.94 -14.22 -15.19
N LEU A 39 -10.38 -13.99 -14.00
CA LEU A 39 -9.67 -12.74 -13.69
C LEU A 39 -8.52 -12.41 -14.67
N ASN A 40 -7.73 -13.41 -15.07
CA ASN A 40 -6.65 -13.22 -16.04
C ASN A 40 -7.17 -12.95 -17.47
N GLU A 41 -8.35 -13.42 -17.82
CA GLU A 41 -9.01 -13.08 -19.09
C GLU A 41 -9.63 -11.67 -19.06
N CYS A 42 -10.09 -11.21 -17.90
CA CYS A 42 -10.78 -9.93 -17.72
C CYS A 42 -9.84 -8.73 -17.64
N TYR A 43 -8.72 -8.90 -16.93
CA TYR A 43 -7.84 -7.80 -16.54
C TYR A 43 -6.41 -8.03 -17.02
N GLU A 44 -5.91 -7.10 -17.83
CA GLU A 44 -4.52 -7.10 -18.28
C GLU A 44 -3.53 -6.83 -17.13
N LYS A 45 -3.97 -6.17 -16.06
CA LYS A 45 -3.12 -5.79 -14.92
C LYS A 45 -3.85 -5.97 -13.60
N ILE A 46 -3.19 -6.65 -12.68
CA ILE A 46 -3.61 -6.78 -11.29
C ILE A 46 -2.59 -6.07 -10.40
N ILE A 47 -3.09 -5.18 -9.52
CA ILE A 47 -2.29 -4.40 -8.59
C ILE A 47 -2.83 -4.67 -7.18
N CYS A 48 -2.00 -5.25 -6.33
CA CYS A 48 -2.29 -5.36 -4.90
C CYS A 48 -1.74 -4.14 -4.17
N ILE A 49 -2.57 -3.54 -3.32
CA ILE A 49 -2.17 -2.43 -2.43
C ILE A 49 -1.79 -3.04 -1.09
N PHE A 50 -0.49 -3.16 -0.84
CA PHE A 50 0.04 -3.76 0.39
C PHE A 50 0.18 -2.75 1.53
N LYS A 51 0.36 -3.26 2.75
CA LYS A 51 0.73 -2.40 3.89
C LYS A 51 2.09 -1.73 3.62
N PRO A 52 2.25 -0.44 3.94
CA PRO A 52 3.51 0.28 3.76
C PRO A 52 4.61 -0.28 4.68
N ASP A 53 5.84 -0.31 4.17
CA ASP A 53 7.03 -0.57 4.99
C ASP A 53 7.34 0.60 5.94
N TYR A 54 8.34 0.44 6.81
CA TYR A 54 8.71 1.48 7.77
C TYR A 54 9.06 2.82 7.13
N ASN A 55 9.82 2.81 6.03
CA ASN A 55 10.26 4.02 5.34
C ASN A 55 9.10 4.74 4.68
N CYS A 56 8.22 3.98 4.02
CA CYS A 56 6.96 4.47 3.48
C CYS A 56 6.07 5.05 4.58
N ARG A 57 5.95 4.40 5.75
CA ARG A 57 5.18 4.95 6.89
C ARG A 57 5.78 6.27 7.39
N SER A 58 7.10 6.34 7.55
CA SER A 58 7.79 7.58 7.94
C SER A 58 7.54 8.71 6.94
N LEU A 59 7.56 8.42 5.64
CA LEU A 59 7.22 9.39 4.60
C LEU A 59 5.73 9.78 4.63
N LEU A 60 4.83 8.80 4.77
CA LEU A 60 3.39 9.00 4.85
C LEU A 60 3.02 9.92 6.00
N TRP A 61 3.51 9.65 7.22
CA TRP A 61 3.27 10.51 8.38
C TRP A 61 3.72 11.95 8.13
N ARG A 62 4.93 12.12 7.60
CA ARG A 62 5.49 13.44 7.28
C ARG A 62 4.65 14.19 6.26
N GLU A 63 4.33 13.54 5.14
CA GLU A 63 3.62 14.16 4.03
C GLU A 63 2.14 14.41 4.34
N ILE A 64 1.47 13.47 5.00
CA ILE A 64 0.05 13.61 5.38
C ILE A 64 -0.10 14.77 6.37
N ILE A 65 0.74 14.84 7.41
CA ILE A 65 0.68 15.94 8.38
C ILE A 65 1.02 17.27 7.72
N LYS A 66 2.04 17.29 6.85
CA LYS A 66 2.43 18.50 6.11
C LYS A 66 1.30 19.03 5.25
N ARG A 67 0.61 18.14 4.52
CA ARG A 67 -0.54 18.49 3.67
C ARG A 67 -1.77 18.85 4.50
N HIS A 68 -1.88 18.30 5.70
CA HIS A 68 -3.00 18.59 6.60
C HIS A 68 -2.90 20.03 7.12
N LYS A 69 -3.58 20.95 6.42
CA LYS A 69 -3.68 22.39 6.77
C LYS A 69 -2.31 23.09 6.86
N ASN A 70 -1.35 22.66 6.03
CA ASN A 70 0.00 23.22 5.91
C ASN A 70 0.77 23.25 7.24
N LYS A 71 0.65 22.20 8.06
CA LYS A 71 1.26 22.13 9.39
C LYS A 71 2.65 21.52 9.35
N SER A 72 3.55 21.99 10.22
CA SER A 72 4.92 21.47 10.29
C SER A 72 5.02 20.35 11.33
N THR A 73 5.87 19.36 11.05
CA THR A 73 6.17 18.24 11.94
C THR A 73 7.22 18.57 13.01
N ALA A 74 7.56 19.84 13.22
CA ALA A 74 8.76 20.25 13.97
C ALA A 74 8.88 19.66 15.39
N ASN A 75 7.74 19.37 16.05
CA ASN A 75 7.72 18.81 17.40
C ASN A 75 7.28 17.35 17.46
N LEU A 76 6.95 16.73 16.33
CA LEU A 76 6.37 15.39 16.29
C LEU A 76 7.41 14.35 15.90
N ASP A 77 7.60 13.37 16.77
CA ASP A 77 8.51 12.25 16.51
C ASP A 77 7.89 11.28 15.49
N VAL A 78 8.23 11.52 14.22
CA VAL A 78 7.79 10.70 13.08
C VAL A 78 8.32 9.27 13.17
N SER A 79 9.50 9.06 13.77
CA SER A 79 10.10 7.73 13.89
C SER A 79 9.29 6.86 14.85
N VAL A 80 8.83 7.44 15.97
CA VAL A 80 7.91 6.77 16.90
C VAL A 80 6.59 6.45 16.21
N LEU A 81 6.01 7.40 15.48
CA LEU A 81 4.77 7.18 14.73
C LEU A 81 4.90 6.05 13.71
N ALA A 82 6.00 5.99 12.97
CA ALA A 82 6.29 4.93 12.00
C ALA A 82 6.45 3.54 12.64
N ASN A 83 6.99 3.49 13.87
CA ASN A 83 7.11 2.25 14.65
C ASN A 83 5.75 1.76 15.17
N ILE A 84 4.96 2.63 15.81
CA ILE A 84 3.67 2.23 16.39
C ILE A 84 2.60 1.92 15.33
N SER A 85 2.78 2.41 14.10
CA SER A 85 1.86 2.18 12.98
C SER A 85 2.22 0.96 12.13
N ASP A 86 3.05 0.05 12.63
CA ASP A 86 3.28 -1.22 11.94
C ASP A 86 2.00 -2.06 11.85
N GLY A 87 1.77 -2.66 10.67
CA GLY A 87 0.52 -3.35 10.36
C GLY A 87 -0.61 -2.46 9.85
N PHE A 88 -0.52 -1.14 9.92
CA PHE A 88 -1.59 -0.26 9.43
C PHE A 88 -1.39 0.17 7.98
N THR A 89 -2.50 0.32 7.24
CA THR A 89 -2.52 0.80 5.85
C THR A 89 -2.34 2.32 5.77
N ALA A 90 -1.92 2.82 4.61
CA ALA A 90 -1.81 4.27 4.37
C ALA A 90 -3.14 5.00 4.59
N GLY A 91 -4.27 4.37 4.24
CA GLY A 91 -5.61 4.93 4.46
C GLY A 91 -5.96 5.04 5.95
N GLN A 92 -5.62 4.04 6.76
CA GLN A 92 -5.79 4.10 8.22
C GLN A 92 -4.96 5.24 8.82
N ILE A 93 -3.68 5.35 8.44
CA ILE A 93 -2.80 6.45 8.89
C ILE A 93 -3.40 7.82 8.53
N LEU A 94 -3.90 7.98 7.30
CA LEU A 94 -4.54 9.22 6.86
C LEU A 94 -5.75 9.58 7.73
N ASN A 95 -6.63 8.61 7.98
CA ASN A 95 -7.83 8.82 8.79
C ASN A 95 -7.47 9.13 10.25
N THR A 96 -6.47 8.46 10.83
CA THR A 96 -5.95 8.78 12.16
C THR A 96 -5.48 10.24 12.24
N VAL A 97 -4.72 10.72 11.25
CA VAL A 97 -4.27 12.12 11.23
C VAL A 97 -5.46 13.08 11.18
N GLN A 98 -6.45 12.82 10.33
CA GLN A 98 -7.64 13.65 10.21
C GLN A 98 -8.47 13.67 11.51
N ASN A 99 -8.58 12.54 12.20
CA ASN A 99 -9.31 12.43 13.46
C ASN A 99 -8.63 13.18 14.61
N VAL A 100 -7.29 13.12 14.69
CA VAL A 100 -6.53 13.78 15.77
C VAL A 100 -6.34 15.27 15.50
N LEU A 101 -5.95 15.64 14.28
CA LEU A 101 -5.62 17.02 13.89
C LEU A 101 -6.85 17.86 13.52
N THR A 102 -7.89 17.84 14.36
CA THR A 102 -9.07 18.69 14.18
C THR A 102 -8.72 20.19 14.25
N ASP A 103 -9.60 21.05 13.71
CA ASP A 103 -9.42 22.52 13.82
C ASP A 103 -9.20 22.98 15.26
N ARG A 104 -10.00 22.43 16.18
CA ARG A 104 -9.87 22.70 17.61
C ARG A 104 -8.49 22.31 18.12
N ARG A 105 -7.98 21.14 17.73
CA ARG A 105 -6.66 20.67 18.18
C ARG A 105 -5.52 21.54 17.65
N LEU A 106 -5.64 22.00 16.41
CA LEU A 106 -4.65 22.87 15.76
C LEU A 106 -4.61 24.29 16.33
N VAL A 107 -5.72 24.80 16.86
CA VAL A 107 -5.74 26.08 17.60
C VAL A 107 -5.02 25.93 18.94
N LEU A 108 -5.24 24.81 19.64
CA LEU A 108 -4.63 24.54 20.95
C LEU A 108 -3.13 24.24 20.86
N GLU A 109 -2.64 23.79 19.69
CA GLU A 109 -1.22 23.49 19.44
C GLU A 109 -0.26 24.59 19.92
N LYS A 110 -0.62 25.86 19.75
CA LYS A 110 0.20 27.01 20.16
C LYS A 110 0.46 27.07 21.68
N ARG A 111 -0.40 26.45 22.49
CA ARG A 111 -0.30 26.38 23.96
C ARG A 111 0.06 24.99 24.45
N ILE A 112 -0.46 23.96 23.77
CA ILE A 112 -0.30 22.55 24.12
C ILE A 112 0.26 21.82 22.89
N PRO A 113 1.57 21.52 22.88
CA PRO A 113 2.21 20.82 21.77
C PRO A 113 1.53 19.49 21.44
N ILE A 114 1.56 19.09 20.16
CA ILE A 114 1.04 17.80 19.72
C ILE A 114 2.08 16.72 19.94
N HIS A 115 1.70 15.62 20.59
CA HIS A 115 2.58 14.50 20.87
C HIS A 115 2.16 13.25 20.09
N ALA A 116 3.12 12.36 19.82
CA ALA A 116 2.86 11.09 19.12
C ALA A 116 1.85 10.20 19.86
N ALA A 117 1.80 10.28 21.19
CA ALA A 117 0.86 9.53 22.03
C ALA A 117 -0.62 9.83 21.70
N GLU A 118 -0.94 11.02 21.19
CA GLU A 118 -2.32 11.40 20.85
C GLU A 118 -2.87 10.61 19.65
N PHE A 119 -1.99 10.02 18.84
CA PHE A 119 -2.36 9.21 17.68
C PHE A 119 -2.58 7.74 18.04
N VAL A 120 -2.11 7.29 19.20
CA VAL A 120 -2.19 5.87 19.62
C VAL A 120 -3.64 5.43 19.81
N SER A 121 -4.46 6.24 20.49
CA SER A 121 -5.87 5.91 20.72
C SER A 121 -6.64 5.83 19.40
N ALA A 122 -6.40 6.77 18.49
CA ALA A 122 -7.04 6.80 17.18
C ALA A 122 -6.55 5.67 16.25
N LEU A 123 -5.30 5.21 16.37
CA LEU A 123 -4.82 4.03 15.64
C LEU A 123 -5.45 2.74 16.19
N ALA A 124 -5.61 2.64 17.51
CA ALA A 124 -6.13 1.45 18.17
C ALA A 124 -7.60 1.13 17.83
N GLU A 125 -8.34 2.06 17.22
CA GLU A 125 -9.69 1.83 16.70
C GLU A 125 -9.71 0.96 15.44
N TYR A 126 -8.58 0.85 14.74
CA TYR A 126 -8.47 0.09 13.49
C TYR A 126 -7.90 -1.31 13.73
N VAL A 127 -8.35 -2.26 12.90
CA VAL A 127 -7.76 -3.60 12.84
C VAL A 127 -6.47 -3.55 12.01
N PRO A 128 -5.32 -3.98 12.56
CA PRO A 128 -4.07 -4.05 11.80
C PRO A 128 -4.12 -5.19 10.79
N VAL A 129 -3.44 -5.02 9.66
CA VAL A 129 -3.24 -6.07 8.66
C VAL A 129 -2.20 -7.05 9.19
N TYR A 130 -2.62 -8.30 9.38
CA TYR A 130 -1.75 -9.35 9.91
C TYR A 130 -0.77 -9.85 8.83
N GLU A 131 0.39 -10.35 9.27
CA GLU A 131 1.41 -10.83 8.32
C GLU A 131 0.94 -12.06 7.54
N GLU A 132 0.08 -12.89 8.13
CA GLU A 132 -0.54 -14.05 7.47
C GLU A 132 -1.44 -13.63 6.30
N GLU A 133 -2.29 -12.62 6.52
CA GLU A 133 -3.14 -12.04 5.47
C GLU A 133 -2.25 -11.47 4.36
N HIS A 134 -1.24 -10.69 4.73
CA HIS A 134 -0.31 -10.09 3.81
C HIS A 134 0.42 -11.13 2.95
N ALA A 135 0.87 -12.24 3.56
CA ALA A 135 1.50 -13.36 2.87
C ALA A 135 0.53 -14.08 1.93
N ALA A 136 -0.74 -14.27 2.33
CA ALA A 136 -1.76 -14.87 1.48
C ALA A 136 -2.01 -14.04 0.21
N TYR A 137 -2.11 -12.71 0.34
CA TYR A 137 -2.24 -11.80 -0.80
C TYR A 137 -1.03 -11.84 -1.75
N LYS A 138 0.19 -11.89 -1.20
CA LYS A 138 1.41 -12.04 -2.02
C LYS A 138 1.43 -13.36 -2.77
N ALA A 139 1.12 -14.46 -2.09
CA ALA A 139 1.07 -15.79 -2.68
C ALA A 139 -0.01 -15.88 -3.78
N TRP A 140 -1.17 -15.28 -3.56
CA TRP A 140 -2.23 -15.18 -4.58
C TRP A 140 -1.80 -14.34 -5.78
N LEU A 141 -1.19 -13.18 -5.56
CA LEU A 141 -0.68 -12.34 -6.65
C LEU A 141 0.36 -13.08 -7.50
N MET A 142 1.23 -13.87 -6.89
CA MET A 142 2.22 -14.70 -7.60
C MET A 142 1.60 -15.80 -8.46
N LYS A 143 0.41 -16.31 -8.11
CA LYS A 143 -0.32 -17.33 -8.88
C LYS A 143 -1.02 -16.77 -10.12
N MET A 144 -1.26 -15.46 -10.17
CA MET A 144 -1.83 -14.83 -11.38
C MET A 144 -0.80 -14.90 -12.52
N SER A 145 -1.26 -15.05 -13.77
CA SER A 145 -0.40 -15.28 -14.94
C SER A 145 0.71 -14.22 -15.10
N LEU A 146 0.43 -13.00 -14.66
CA LEU A 146 1.34 -11.86 -14.62
C LEU A 146 2.29 -11.87 -13.42
N GLY A 147 1.90 -12.50 -12.30
CA GLY A 147 2.75 -12.70 -11.13
C GLY A 147 3.91 -13.64 -11.44
N SER A 148 3.69 -14.68 -12.25
CA SER A 148 4.75 -15.56 -12.75
C SER A 148 5.68 -14.84 -13.74
N GLN A 149 5.15 -13.96 -14.60
CA GLN A 149 5.97 -13.13 -15.51
C GLN A 149 6.81 -12.10 -14.76
N ARG A 150 6.25 -11.44 -13.73
CA ARG A 150 6.98 -10.50 -12.87
C ARG A 150 8.04 -11.20 -12.02
N LYS A 151 7.76 -12.42 -11.55
CA LYS A 151 8.73 -13.21 -10.80
C LYS A 151 9.92 -13.62 -11.66
N ALA A 152 9.67 -14.04 -12.90
CA ALA A 152 10.71 -14.30 -13.89
C ALA A 152 11.56 -13.06 -14.20
N LEU A 153 10.94 -11.88 -14.36
CA LEU A 153 11.66 -10.62 -14.58
C LEU A 153 12.52 -10.22 -13.37
N CYS A 154 12.00 -10.31 -12.14
CA CYS A 154 12.77 -10.00 -10.94
C CYS A 154 13.85 -11.05 -10.63
N GLU A 155 13.69 -12.32 -11.02
CA GLU A 155 14.73 -13.35 -10.91
C GLU A 155 15.84 -13.10 -11.94
N GLN A 156 15.50 -12.70 -13.16
CA GLN A 156 16.48 -12.26 -14.17
C GLN A 156 17.26 -11.02 -13.70
N GLU A 157 16.60 -10.02 -13.13
CA GLU A 157 17.26 -8.82 -12.58
C GLU A 157 18.19 -9.13 -11.38
N LYS A 158 17.92 -10.21 -10.63
CA LYS A 158 18.77 -10.68 -9.53
C LYS A 158 19.96 -11.51 -10.00
N GLU A 159 19.80 -12.28 -11.07
CA GLU A 159 20.90 -13.00 -11.72
C GLU A 159 21.85 -12.07 -12.50
N GLU A 160 21.35 -10.92 -12.99
CA GLU A 160 22.15 -9.89 -13.65
C GLU A 160 22.82 -8.89 -12.69
N ALA A 161 22.57 -8.97 -11.38
CA ALA A 161 23.28 -8.16 -10.39
C ALA A 161 24.76 -8.60 -10.36
N PRO A 162 25.74 -7.71 -10.62
CA PRO A 162 27.16 -8.07 -10.58
C PRO A 162 27.49 -8.63 -9.20
N LEU A 163 28.09 -9.82 -9.17
CA LEU A 163 28.74 -10.36 -7.98
C LEU A 163 29.71 -9.29 -7.49
N GLU A 164 29.45 -8.73 -6.30
CA GLU A 164 30.42 -7.89 -5.60
C GLU A 164 31.73 -8.71 -5.55
N GLU A 165 32.76 -8.25 -6.26
CA GLU A 165 34.10 -8.81 -6.16
C GLU A 165 34.48 -8.73 -4.68
N GLU A 166 34.58 -9.89 -4.02
CA GLU A 166 35.22 -10.01 -2.72
C GLU A 166 36.64 -9.45 -2.88
N VAL A 167 36.83 -8.21 -2.42
CA VAL A 167 38.15 -7.62 -2.29
C VAL A 167 38.89 -8.50 -1.29
N PRO A 168 39.98 -9.19 -1.68
CA PRO A 168 40.72 -10.03 -0.75
C PRO A 168 41.18 -9.15 0.42
N GLU A 169 40.90 -9.59 1.65
CA GLU A 169 41.52 -9.02 2.83
C GLU A 169 43.03 -9.21 2.68
N ASP A 170 43.74 -8.12 2.34
CA ASP A 170 45.18 -8.05 2.44
C ASP A 170 45.54 -8.17 3.93
N ASP A 171 45.86 -9.39 4.36
CA ASP A 171 46.59 -9.68 5.59
C ASP A 171 47.99 -9.05 5.50
N ASP A 172 48.09 -7.76 5.81
CA ASP A 172 49.37 -7.08 6.03
C ASP A 172 49.56 -6.77 7.54
N TYR A 173 50.45 -7.58 8.12
CA TYR A 173 51.27 -7.45 9.35
C TYR A 173 51.12 -6.23 10.28
#